data_AF-I2J714-F1
#
_entry.id   AF-I2J714-F1
#
_cell.length_a   1.000
_cell.length_b   1.000
_cell.length_c   1.000
_cell.angle_alpha   90.00
_cell.angle_beta   90.00
_cell.angle_gamma   90.00
#
_symmetry.space_group_name_H-M   'P 1'
#
loop_
_entity.id
_entity.type
_entity.pdbx_description
1 polymer ?
#
loop_
_entity_poly.entity_id
_entity_poly.type
_entity_poly.pdbx_seq_one_letter_code
_entity_poly.pdbx_strand_id
1 'polypeptide(L)'
;MVDVNRFKSMQITLASPSKVRSWSYGEVKKPETINYRTLKPEREGLFDEVIFGPTKDWECACGKYKRIRYRGIVCDRCGVEVTRTKVRRERMGHIELKAPVSHIWYFKGIPSRMGLTLDMSPRALEEVIYFAAYVVIDPKDTPLEHKSIMTEREYRERLREYGYGSFVAKMGAEAIQDLLKQVDLEKEIAELKEELKTATGQKRIKAIRRLDVLDAFYKSGNKPEWMILNILPVIPPDLRPMLQLDGGRFASSDLNDLYRRVINRNNRLARLLELNAPGIIVQNEKRMLQEAVDALIDNGRRGRPITGPGSRPLKSLSHMLKGKQGRFRQNLLGKRVDFSGRSVIAVGPTLKMYQCGVPREMAIELFKPFVMREIVARDIVQNVKAAKRLVERGDERIWDILEEVIKEHPVLLNRAPTLHRLGIQAFEPVLIDGKALRLHPLVCEAYNADFDGDQMAIHVPL
;
A
#
# COMPACT_ATOMS: atom_id res chain seq x y z
N MET A 1 16.37 10.28 8.20
CA MET A 1 15.15 9.45 8.36
C MET A 1 14.99 9.11 9.82
N VAL A 2 13.76 9.12 10.32
CA VAL A 2 13.45 8.73 11.70
C VAL A 2 13.73 7.23 11.82
N ASP A 3 14.60 6.85 12.75
CA ASP A 3 14.85 5.45 13.11
C ASP A 3 13.53 4.81 13.54
N VAL A 4 13.14 3.71 12.90
CA VAL A 4 11.84 3.03 13.13
C VAL A 4 11.74 2.55 14.58
N ASN A 5 12.86 2.45 15.30
CA ASN A 5 12.91 2.10 16.71
C ASN A 5 12.82 3.31 17.66
N ARG A 6 12.75 4.55 17.13
CA ARG A 6 12.82 5.80 17.92
C ARG A 6 11.65 6.75 17.64
N PHE A 7 10.41 6.27 17.71
CA PHE A 7 9.24 7.16 17.77
C PHE A 7 8.27 6.70 18.87
N LYS A 8 7.66 7.66 19.58
CA LYS A 8 6.72 7.39 20.69
C LYS A 8 5.27 7.31 20.21
N SER A 9 4.93 7.99 19.12
CA SER A 9 3.57 8.06 18.58
C SER A 9 3.61 8.17 17.06
N MET A 10 2.49 7.78 16.43
CA MET A 10 2.25 7.96 14.99
C MET A 10 1.03 8.85 14.82
N GLN A 11 1.12 9.78 13.86
CA GLN A 11 0.01 10.64 13.47
C GLN A 11 -0.31 10.43 11.99
N ILE A 12 -1.59 10.52 11.65
CA ILE A 12 -2.07 10.54 10.27
C ILE A 12 -2.71 11.89 9.98
N THR A 13 -2.36 12.50 8.86
CA THR A 13 -2.88 13.79 8.41
C THR A 13 -3.19 13.76 6.92
N LEU A 14 -3.95 14.75 6.43
CA LEU A 14 -4.11 14.94 5.01
C LEU A 14 -2.80 15.42 4.38
N ALA A 15 -2.52 14.96 3.17
CA ALA A 15 -1.33 15.38 2.43
C ALA A 15 -1.69 16.58 1.56
N SER A 16 -1.10 17.75 1.85
CA SER A 16 -1.21 18.90 0.95
C SER A 16 -0.45 18.64 -0.37
N PRO A 17 -0.82 19.31 -1.47
CA PRO A 17 -0.08 19.20 -2.74
C PRO A 17 1.41 19.54 -2.59
N SER A 18 1.75 20.55 -1.77
CA SER A 18 3.14 20.90 -1.47
C SER A 18 3.87 19.80 -0.71
N LYS A 19 3.19 19.11 0.23
CA LYS A 19 3.75 17.97 0.95
C LYS A 19 4.02 16.79 0.01
N VAL A 20 3.09 16.49 -0.91
CA VAL A 20 3.28 15.45 -1.92
C VAL A 20 4.50 15.75 -2.81
N ARG A 21 4.67 17.00 -3.26
CA ARG A 21 5.88 17.42 -3.98
C ARG A 21 7.16 17.21 -3.17
N SER A 22 7.13 17.49 -1.86
CA SER A 22 8.30 17.31 -0.99
C SER A 22 8.74 15.85 -0.83
N TRP A 23 7.82 14.89 -1.00
CA TRP A 23 8.16 13.46 -0.97
C TRP A 23 8.72 12.95 -2.29
N SER A 24 8.47 13.69 -3.37
CA SER A 24 8.80 13.24 -4.70
C SER A 24 10.22 13.58 -5.09
N TYR A 25 10.86 12.63 -5.76
CA TYR A 25 12.19 12.79 -6.36
C TYR A 25 12.12 13.17 -7.86
N GLY A 26 10.92 13.23 -8.43
CA GLY A 26 10.73 13.58 -9.84
C GLY A 26 9.32 13.31 -10.35
N GLU A 27 8.99 13.94 -11.48
CA GLU A 27 7.70 13.79 -12.16
C GLU A 27 7.75 12.63 -13.16
N VAL A 28 6.76 11.74 -13.11
CA VAL A 28 6.57 10.67 -14.10
C VAL A 28 5.65 11.19 -15.20
N LYS A 29 6.20 11.42 -16.39
CA LYS A 29 5.46 11.94 -17.55
C LYS A 29 5.01 10.84 -18.50
N LYS A 30 5.75 9.75 -18.54
CA LYS A 30 5.66 8.71 -19.57
C LYS A 30 5.03 7.43 -19.00
N PRO A 31 4.07 6.80 -19.69
CA PRO A 31 3.45 5.55 -19.25
C PRO A 31 4.38 4.33 -19.44
N GLU A 32 5.48 4.50 -20.15
CA GLU A 32 6.41 3.40 -20.44
C GLU A 32 7.08 2.87 -19.15
N THR A 33 7.44 1.59 -19.17
CA THR A 33 8.02 0.89 -18.03
C THR A 33 9.47 0.53 -18.30
N ILE A 34 9.70 -0.54 -19.05
CA ILE A 34 11.00 -1.00 -19.50
C ILE A 34 11.02 -1.11 -21.02
N ASN A 35 12.21 -0.95 -21.58
CA ASN A 35 12.44 -1.16 -23.00
C ASN A 35 12.39 -2.66 -23.33
N TYR A 36 11.59 -3.06 -24.31
CA TYR A 36 11.40 -4.47 -24.66
C TYR A 36 12.67 -5.14 -25.23
N ARG A 37 13.61 -4.39 -25.82
CA ARG A 37 14.86 -4.95 -26.37
C ARG A 37 15.97 -4.99 -25.35
N THR A 38 16.18 -3.87 -24.64
CA THR A 38 17.34 -3.71 -23.74
C THR A 38 17.04 -4.10 -22.29
N LEU A 39 15.75 -4.30 -21.95
CA LEU A 39 15.26 -4.55 -20.59
C LEU A 39 15.64 -3.46 -19.57
N LYS A 40 16.11 -2.30 -20.05
CA LYS A 40 16.42 -1.15 -19.21
C LYS A 40 15.18 -0.31 -18.95
N PRO A 41 15.07 0.33 -17.78
CA PRO A 41 14.00 1.28 -17.51
C PRO A 41 13.98 2.44 -18.51
N GLU A 42 12.79 2.86 -18.90
CA GLU A 42 12.60 4.02 -19.78
C GLU A 42 12.72 5.34 -19.00
N ARG A 43 13.27 6.36 -19.64
CA ARG A 43 13.42 7.71 -19.06
C ARG A 43 12.06 8.39 -18.88
N GLU A 44 11.89 9.09 -17.76
CA GLU A 44 10.63 9.71 -17.32
C GLU A 44 9.45 8.74 -17.16
N GLY A 45 9.72 7.42 -17.24
CA GLY A 45 8.74 6.36 -17.15
C GLY A 45 8.49 5.89 -15.71
N LEU A 46 7.64 4.89 -15.57
CA LEU A 46 7.24 4.33 -14.28
C LEU A 46 8.38 3.63 -13.51
N PHE A 47 9.50 3.32 -14.15
CA PHE A 47 10.64 2.64 -13.54
C PHE A 47 11.93 3.46 -13.61
N ASP A 48 11.84 4.74 -14.01
CA ASP A 48 12.99 5.61 -14.29
C ASP A 48 14.02 5.61 -13.16
N GLU A 49 15.29 5.42 -13.54
CA GLU A 49 16.41 5.36 -12.61
C GLU A 49 16.81 6.74 -12.07
N VAL A 50 16.47 7.82 -12.78
CA VAL A 50 16.72 9.19 -12.29
C VAL A 50 15.80 9.50 -11.11
N ILE A 51 14.51 9.17 -11.24
CA ILE A 51 13.49 9.45 -10.21
C ILE A 51 13.65 8.49 -9.03
N PHE A 52 13.71 7.18 -9.31
CA PHE A 52 13.61 6.15 -8.26
C PHE A 52 14.98 5.66 -7.74
N GLY A 53 16.07 5.94 -8.46
CA GLY A 53 17.42 5.48 -8.14
C GLY A 53 17.91 4.31 -9.00
N PRO A 54 19.17 3.87 -8.86
CA PRO A 54 19.81 2.92 -9.77
C PRO A 54 19.31 1.48 -9.60
N THR A 55 19.24 0.71 -10.69
CA THR A 55 18.87 -0.71 -10.66
C THR A 55 19.96 -1.58 -10.01
N LYS A 56 21.23 -1.20 -10.15
CA LYS A 56 22.39 -1.92 -9.62
C LYS A 56 23.09 -1.11 -8.52
N ASP A 57 23.61 -1.81 -7.52
CA ASP A 57 24.33 -1.17 -6.40
C ASP A 57 25.60 -0.47 -6.89
N TRP A 58 25.74 0.81 -6.55
CA TRP A 58 26.92 1.63 -6.85
C TRP A 58 27.25 1.74 -8.34
N GLU A 59 26.26 1.64 -9.21
CA GLU A 59 26.41 1.75 -10.67
C GLU A 59 25.31 2.62 -11.27
N CYS A 60 25.69 3.58 -12.12
CA CYS A 60 24.74 4.39 -12.88
C CYS A 60 24.22 3.64 -14.13
N ALA A 61 23.06 4.05 -14.66
CA ALA A 61 22.38 3.42 -15.80
C ALA A 61 23.25 3.18 -17.05
N CYS A 62 24.12 4.15 -17.35
CA CYS A 62 25.01 4.09 -18.52
C CYS A 62 26.33 3.35 -18.26
N GLY A 63 26.65 3.03 -17.00
CA GLY A 63 27.89 2.38 -16.60
C GLY A 63 29.15 3.25 -16.62
N LYS A 64 29.05 4.58 -16.82
CA LYS A 64 30.20 5.53 -16.74
C LYS A 64 30.83 5.50 -15.34
N TYR A 65 30.00 5.66 -14.31
CA TYR A 65 30.40 5.58 -12.91
C TYR A 65 30.02 4.21 -12.35
N LYS A 66 31.03 3.49 -11.85
CA LYS A 66 30.91 2.18 -11.21
C LYS A 66 31.78 2.12 -9.95
N ARG A 67 31.35 1.31 -8.98
CA ARG A 67 31.98 1.08 -7.67
C ARG A 67 31.69 2.17 -6.64
N ILE A 68 31.89 1.81 -5.37
CA ILE A 68 31.56 2.62 -4.20
C ILE A 68 32.28 3.98 -4.14
N ARG A 69 33.43 4.14 -4.83
CA ARG A 69 34.20 5.40 -4.85
C ARG A 69 33.41 6.60 -5.38
N TYR A 70 32.41 6.37 -6.23
CA TYR A 70 31.59 7.43 -6.82
C TYR A 70 30.26 7.63 -6.07
N ARG A 71 30.17 7.18 -4.82
CA ARG A 71 28.98 7.30 -3.98
C ARG A 71 28.47 8.76 -3.95
N GLY A 72 27.18 8.93 -4.25
CA GLY A 72 26.50 10.24 -4.21
C GLY A 72 26.77 11.14 -5.41
N ILE A 73 27.58 10.72 -6.38
CA ILE A 73 27.78 11.48 -7.61
C ILE A 73 26.59 11.23 -8.55
N VAL A 74 26.03 12.31 -9.08
CA VAL A 74 25.02 12.27 -10.14
C VAL A 74 25.72 12.20 -11.50
N CYS A 75 25.35 11.23 -12.32
CA CYS A 75 26.04 11.03 -13.58
C CYS A 75 25.68 12.07 -14.65
N ASP A 76 26.66 12.80 -15.19
CA ASP A 76 26.44 13.82 -16.25
C ASP A 76 25.77 13.28 -17.53
N ARG A 77 25.97 11.99 -17.85
CA ARG A 77 25.40 11.37 -19.06
C ARG A 77 23.96 10.92 -18.88
N CYS A 78 23.67 10.24 -17.76
CA CYS A 78 22.38 9.60 -17.54
C CYS A 78 21.47 10.31 -16.53
N GLY A 79 22.01 11.18 -15.68
CA GLY A 79 21.31 11.86 -14.60
C GLY A 79 21.07 10.98 -13.36
N VAL A 80 21.54 9.73 -13.37
CA VAL A 80 21.31 8.78 -12.28
C VAL A 80 22.37 8.95 -11.20
N GLU A 81 21.90 9.05 -9.96
CA GLU A 81 22.72 9.10 -8.76
C GLU A 81 23.31 7.71 -8.42
N VAL A 82 24.60 7.67 -8.11
CA VAL A 82 25.28 6.42 -7.73
C VAL A 82 25.02 6.12 -6.26
N THR A 83 24.02 5.28 -5.99
CA THR A 83 23.63 4.84 -4.65
C THR A 83 23.41 3.32 -4.59
N ARG A 84 22.95 2.80 -3.45
CA ARG A 84 22.43 1.44 -3.34
C ARG A 84 21.06 1.33 -4.02
N THR A 85 20.72 0.17 -4.56
CA THR A 85 19.42 -0.13 -5.17
C THR A 85 18.29 -0.05 -4.15
N LYS A 86 18.57 -0.26 -2.85
CA LYS A 86 17.56 -0.19 -1.77
C LYS A 86 16.72 1.09 -1.78
N VAL A 87 17.28 2.21 -2.26
CA VAL A 87 16.54 3.48 -2.37
C VAL A 87 15.32 3.39 -3.29
N ARG A 88 15.30 2.47 -4.26
CA ARG A 88 14.17 2.22 -5.17
C ARG A 88 12.92 1.68 -4.48
N ARG A 89 13.05 1.24 -3.24
CA ARG A 89 11.93 0.85 -2.37
C ARG A 89 11.37 2.02 -1.55
N GLU A 90 12.10 3.14 -1.48
CA GLU A 90 11.83 4.26 -0.58
C GLU A 90 11.46 5.54 -1.34
N ARG A 91 12.10 5.82 -2.50
CA ARG A 91 11.88 7.03 -3.29
C ARG A 91 10.52 7.00 -3.99
N MET A 92 9.73 8.08 -3.82
CA MET A 92 8.44 8.25 -4.48
C MET A 92 8.56 9.18 -5.70
N GLY A 93 7.70 8.96 -6.69
CA GLY A 93 7.48 9.87 -7.81
C GLY A 93 6.17 10.65 -7.62
N HIS A 94 5.87 11.57 -8.52
CA HIS A 94 4.54 12.18 -8.62
C HIS A 94 4.12 12.34 -10.07
N ILE A 95 2.81 12.54 -10.28
CA ILE A 95 2.20 12.90 -11.55
C ILE A 95 1.46 14.22 -11.31
N GLU A 96 1.76 15.24 -12.11
CA GLU A 96 1.01 16.49 -12.11
C GLU A 96 -0.27 16.31 -12.93
N LEU A 97 -1.43 16.44 -12.30
CA LEU A 97 -2.71 16.25 -12.99
C LEU A 97 -3.08 17.53 -13.75
N LYS A 98 -3.50 17.39 -15.01
CA LYS A 98 -3.88 18.53 -15.86
C LYS A 98 -5.27 19.09 -15.53
N ALA A 99 -6.08 18.31 -14.82
CA ALA A 99 -7.31 18.77 -14.20
C ALA A 99 -7.36 18.19 -12.77
N PRO A 100 -7.92 18.92 -11.79
CA PRO A 100 -8.10 18.39 -10.46
C PRO A 100 -9.05 17.20 -10.47
N VAL A 101 -8.80 16.26 -9.56
CA VAL A 101 -9.54 15.01 -9.46
C VAL A 101 -9.98 14.83 -8.01
N SER A 102 -11.26 14.55 -7.79
CA SER A 102 -11.78 14.30 -6.44
C SER A 102 -11.27 12.97 -5.89
N HIS A 103 -10.90 12.92 -4.62
CA HIS A 103 -10.45 11.67 -4.01
C HIS A 103 -11.64 10.80 -3.59
N ILE A 104 -11.76 9.60 -4.18
CA ILE A 104 -12.92 8.70 -4.04
C ILE A 104 -13.36 8.41 -2.61
N TRP A 105 -12.42 8.26 -1.67
CA TRP A 105 -12.77 7.97 -0.27
C TRP A 105 -13.58 9.07 0.42
N TYR A 106 -13.40 10.35 0.06
CA TYR A 106 -14.05 11.45 0.78
C TYR A 106 -15.47 11.74 0.30
N PHE A 107 -15.79 11.51 -0.98
CA PHE A 107 -17.15 11.72 -1.48
C PHE A 107 -18.01 10.44 -1.50
N LYS A 108 -17.43 9.25 -1.75
CA LYS A 108 -18.11 7.94 -1.62
C LYS A 108 -17.91 7.28 -0.25
N GLY A 109 -17.31 8.00 0.71
CA GLY A 109 -17.28 7.60 2.11
C GLY A 109 -18.68 7.45 2.68
N ILE A 110 -18.88 6.52 3.61
CA ILE A 110 -20.07 6.48 4.45
C ILE A 110 -19.61 6.79 5.87
N PRO A 111 -19.88 8.00 6.41
CA PRO A 111 -20.51 9.15 5.76
C PRO A 111 -19.58 9.89 4.77
N SER A 112 -20.18 10.62 3.82
CA SER A 112 -19.43 11.43 2.84
C SER A 112 -18.89 12.68 3.51
N ARG A 113 -17.57 12.80 3.66
CA ARG A 113 -16.94 13.94 4.32
C ARG A 113 -17.10 15.21 3.48
N MET A 114 -16.94 15.10 2.15
CA MET A 114 -17.20 16.20 1.23
C MET A 114 -18.67 16.63 1.25
N GLY A 115 -19.60 15.68 1.29
CA GLY A 115 -21.05 15.96 1.36
C GLY A 115 -21.41 16.70 2.64
N LEU A 116 -20.87 16.28 3.78
CA LEU A 116 -21.09 16.96 5.07
C LEU A 116 -20.48 18.37 5.08
N THR A 117 -19.26 18.56 4.56
CA THR A 117 -18.62 19.88 4.52
C THR A 117 -19.39 20.86 3.64
N LEU A 118 -19.90 20.44 2.48
CA LEU A 118 -20.61 21.34 1.56
C LEU A 118 -22.12 21.44 1.84
N ASP A 119 -22.64 20.63 2.76
CA ASP A 119 -24.06 20.37 2.99
C ASP A 119 -24.84 19.89 1.74
N MET A 120 -24.17 19.09 0.91
CA MET A 120 -24.74 18.53 -0.32
C MET A 120 -24.95 17.02 -0.19
N SER A 121 -25.97 16.50 -0.88
CA SER A 121 -26.19 15.05 -0.91
C SER A 121 -25.04 14.34 -1.68
N PRO A 122 -24.67 13.10 -1.32
CA PRO A 122 -23.64 12.36 -2.04
C PRO A 122 -23.96 12.14 -3.52
N ARG A 123 -25.24 12.04 -3.87
CA ARG A 123 -25.72 11.90 -5.26
C ARG A 123 -25.53 13.20 -6.05
N ALA A 124 -25.88 14.33 -5.44
CA ALA A 124 -25.63 15.66 -5.99
C ALA A 124 -24.14 15.87 -6.30
N LEU A 125 -23.25 15.52 -5.36
CA LEU A 125 -21.80 15.60 -5.58
C LEU A 125 -21.34 14.70 -6.73
N GLU A 126 -21.88 13.48 -6.82
CA GLU A 126 -21.55 12.54 -7.90
C GLU A 126 -21.95 13.10 -9.28
N GLU A 127 -23.15 13.66 -9.40
CA GLU A 127 -23.64 14.26 -10.65
C GLU A 127 -22.76 15.42 -11.10
N VAL A 128 -22.29 16.27 -10.17
CA VAL A 128 -21.36 17.36 -10.49
C VAL A 128 -19.96 16.84 -10.86
N ILE A 129 -19.38 15.94 -10.06
CA ILE A 129 -18.01 15.41 -10.27
C ILE A 129 -17.86 14.70 -11.62
N TYR A 130 -18.89 13.95 -12.05
CA TYR A 130 -18.85 13.20 -13.31
C TYR A 130 -19.48 13.93 -14.50
N PHE A 131 -19.54 15.27 -14.44
CA PHE A 131 -19.93 16.13 -15.55
C PHE A 131 -21.38 15.89 -16.04
N ALA A 132 -22.29 15.49 -15.14
CA ALA A 132 -23.72 15.31 -15.46
C ALA A 132 -24.55 16.57 -15.15
N ALA A 133 -24.13 17.36 -14.16
CA ALA A 133 -24.81 18.59 -13.77
C ALA A 133 -23.81 19.72 -13.45
N TYR A 134 -24.28 20.96 -13.56
CA TYR A 134 -23.55 22.15 -13.11
C TYR A 134 -23.96 22.49 -11.67
N VAL A 135 -23.04 23.11 -10.95
CA VAL A 135 -23.30 23.71 -9.64
C VAL A 135 -23.02 25.21 -9.67
N VAL A 136 -23.90 25.99 -9.06
CA VAL A 136 -23.70 27.45 -8.92
C VAL A 136 -22.65 27.72 -7.85
N ILE A 137 -21.55 28.33 -8.27
CA ILE A 137 -20.45 28.76 -7.39
C ILE A 137 -20.69 30.18 -6.90
N ASP A 138 -21.17 31.06 -7.78
CA ASP A 138 -21.45 32.44 -7.45
C ASP A 138 -22.70 32.91 -8.22
N PRO A 139 -23.82 33.16 -7.54
CA PRO A 139 -25.03 33.65 -8.18
C PRO A 139 -24.96 35.14 -8.55
N LYS A 140 -23.98 35.91 -8.04
CA LYS A 140 -23.89 37.37 -8.19
C LYS A 140 -25.26 38.04 -7.92
N ASP A 141 -25.78 38.79 -8.89
CA ASP A 141 -27.05 39.54 -8.80
C ASP A 141 -28.27 38.72 -9.27
N THR A 142 -28.08 37.47 -9.68
CA THR A 142 -29.19 36.61 -10.13
C THR A 142 -29.94 35.99 -8.95
N PRO A 143 -31.23 35.63 -9.10
CA PRO A 143 -32.00 34.98 -8.04
C PRO A 143 -31.62 33.50 -7.82
N LEU A 144 -30.47 33.07 -8.33
CA LEU A 144 -29.98 31.69 -8.18
C LEU A 144 -29.46 31.45 -6.76
N GLU A 145 -29.71 30.27 -6.23
CA GLU A 145 -29.16 29.88 -4.92
C GLU A 145 -27.73 29.34 -5.06
N HIS A 146 -26.86 29.72 -4.12
CA HIS A 146 -25.52 29.14 -3.98
C HIS A 146 -25.61 27.61 -3.78
N LYS A 147 -24.72 26.84 -4.41
CA LYS A 147 -24.72 25.35 -4.40
C LYS A 147 -25.95 24.69 -5.05
N SER A 148 -26.85 25.44 -5.67
CA SER A 148 -27.92 24.85 -6.48
C SER A 148 -27.35 24.08 -7.67
N ILE A 149 -27.97 22.95 -7.99
CA ILE A 149 -27.59 22.09 -9.09
C ILE A 149 -28.55 22.33 -10.25
N MET A 150 -28.00 22.38 -11.45
CA MET A 150 -28.77 22.55 -12.67
C MET A 150 -28.28 21.58 -13.74
N THR A 151 -29.23 21.03 -14.49
CA THR A 151 -28.96 20.23 -15.67
C THR A 151 -28.37 21.09 -16.79
N GLU A 152 -27.78 20.47 -17.81
CA GLU A 152 -27.26 21.21 -18.95
C GLU A 152 -28.33 22.06 -19.66
N ARG A 153 -29.57 21.56 -19.72
CA ARG A 153 -30.69 22.28 -20.31
C ARG A 153 -31.03 23.55 -19.50
N GLU A 154 -31.20 23.39 -18.19
CA GLU A 154 -31.51 24.51 -17.29
C GLU A 154 -30.38 25.54 -17.28
N TYR A 155 -29.11 25.11 -17.30
CA TYR A 155 -27.96 26.01 -17.42
C TYR A 155 -28.05 26.87 -18.68
N ARG A 156 -28.39 26.26 -19.84
CA ARG A 156 -28.55 26.99 -21.10
C ARG A 156 -29.75 27.94 -21.09
N GLU A 157 -30.86 27.54 -20.46
CA GLU A 157 -32.05 28.39 -20.30
C GLU A 157 -31.73 29.62 -19.43
N ARG A 158 -31.10 29.43 -18.28
CA ARG A 158 -30.68 30.52 -17.37
C ARG A 158 -29.62 31.43 -17.98
N LEU A 159 -28.71 30.86 -18.80
CA LEU A 159 -27.73 31.65 -19.54
C LEU A 159 -28.38 32.53 -20.61
N ARG A 160 -29.49 32.07 -21.23
CA ARG A 160 -30.28 32.88 -22.18
C ARG A 160 -31.08 33.97 -21.47
N GLU A 161 -31.61 33.67 -20.29
CA GLU A 161 -32.42 34.59 -19.50
C GLU A 161 -31.59 35.75 -18.91
N TYR A 162 -30.49 35.44 -18.22
CA TYR A 162 -29.68 36.43 -17.51
C TYR A 162 -28.46 36.93 -18.29
N GLY A 163 -28.13 36.29 -19.41
CA GLY A 163 -26.96 36.64 -20.23
C GLY A 163 -25.64 36.07 -19.73
N TYR A 164 -24.60 36.17 -20.56
CA TYR A 164 -23.28 35.61 -20.26
C TYR A 164 -22.58 36.38 -19.13
N GLY A 165 -22.08 35.66 -18.12
CA GLY A 165 -21.32 36.25 -17.00
C GLY A 165 -22.19 36.78 -15.85
N SER A 166 -23.51 36.69 -15.95
CA SER A 166 -24.47 37.05 -14.89
C SER A 166 -24.36 36.17 -13.65
N PHE A 167 -23.97 34.89 -13.80
CA PHE A 167 -23.67 33.97 -12.71
C PHE A 167 -22.50 33.06 -13.10
N VAL A 168 -21.84 32.45 -12.11
CA VAL A 168 -20.77 31.47 -12.32
C VAL A 168 -21.27 30.09 -11.88
N ALA A 169 -21.54 29.23 -12.86
CA ALA A 169 -21.75 27.81 -12.64
C ALA A 169 -20.69 27.00 -13.37
N LYS A 170 -20.14 25.99 -12.68
CA LYS A 170 -19.13 25.07 -13.23
C LYS A 170 -19.54 23.63 -12.97
N MET A 171 -18.83 22.70 -13.60
CA MET A 171 -19.00 21.27 -13.38
C MET A 171 -17.64 20.59 -13.10
N GLY A 172 -17.68 19.33 -12.67
CA GLY A 172 -16.50 18.53 -12.40
C GLY A 172 -15.86 18.83 -11.04
N ALA A 173 -14.72 18.19 -10.80
CA ALA A 173 -13.96 18.35 -9.56
C ALA A 173 -13.41 19.78 -9.36
N GLU A 174 -13.22 20.57 -10.44
CA GLU A 174 -12.86 21.99 -10.37
C GLU A 174 -13.93 22.80 -9.63
N ALA A 175 -15.20 22.57 -9.97
CA ALA A 175 -16.31 23.27 -9.33
C ALA A 175 -16.39 22.98 -7.83
N ILE A 176 -16.21 21.71 -7.47
CA ILE A 176 -16.19 21.28 -6.07
C ILE A 176 -14.99 21.85 -5.32
N GLN A 177 -13.82 21.92 -5.97
CA GLN A 177 -12.63 22.53 -5.37
C GLN A 177 -12.85 24.02 -5.08
N ASP A 178 -13.47 24.75 -6.01
CA ASP A 178 -13.77 26.18 -5.82
C ASP A 178 -14.79 26.38 -4.69
N LEU A 179 -15.83 25.55 -4.60
CA LEU A 179 -16.77 25.57 -3.47
C LEU A 179 -16.07 25.28 -2.14
N LEU A 180 -15.18 24.30 -2.09
CA LEU A 180 -14.44 23.95 -0.86
C LEU A 180 -13.50 25.07 -0.41
N LYS A 181 -12.92 25.85 -1.33
CA LYS A 181 -12.09 27.02 -1.00
C LYS A 181 -12.89 28.17 -0.39
N GLN A 182 -14.18 28.28 -0.72
CA GLN A 182 -15.06 29.32 -0.20
C GLN A 182 -15.63 28.99 1.19
N VAL A 183 -15.45 27.77 1.69
CA VAL A 183 -15.94 27.36 3.00
C VAL A 183 -15.13 28.04 4.11
N ASP A 184 -15.78 28.93 4.84
CA ASP A 184 -15.24 29.56 6.05
C ASP A 184 -15.58 28.69 7.26
N LEU A 185 -14.59 27.92 7.74
CA LEU A 185 -14.78 26.96 8.82
C LEU A 185 -15.25 27.62 10.12
N GLU A 186 -14.75 28.81 10.46
CA GLU A 186 -15.09 29.46 11.73
C GLU A 186 -16.53 29.94 11.74
N LYS A 187 -16.96 30.57 10.64
CA LYS A 187 -18.35 31.05 10.50
C LYS A 187 -19.34 29.89 10.49
N GLU A 188 -19.10 28.86 9.69
CA GLU A 188 -20.01 27.71 9.62
C GLU A 188 -20.11 26.96 10.96
N ILE A 189 -19.00 26.86 11.72
CA ILE A 189 -19.01 26.26 13.06
C ILE A 189 -19.86 27.10 14.04
N ALA A 190 -19.75 28.44 13.98
CA ALA A 190 -20.54 29.33 14.83
C ALA A 190 -22.04 29.23 14.52
N GLU A 191 -22.40 29.27 13.23
CA GLU A 191 -23.78 29.13 12.75
C GLU A 191 -24.40 27.79 13.17
N LEU A 192 -23.66 26.68 12.99
CA LEU A 192 -24.13 25.35 13.38
C LEU A 192 -24.32 25.22 14.90
N LYS A 193 -23.46 25.86 15.71
CA LYS A 193 -23.62 25.87 17.17
C LYS A 193 -24.90 26.58 17.61
N GLU A 194 -25.27 27.66 16.93
CA GLU A 194 -26.56 28.34 17.18
C GLU A 194 -27.74 27.51 16.67
N GLU A 195 -27.64 26.93 15.47
CA GLU A 195 -28.68 26.03 14.92
C GLU A 195 -28.94 24.83 15.85
N LEU A 196 -27.90 24.28 16.49
CA LEU A 196 -28.04 23.16 17.41
C LEU A 196 -28.82 23.48 18.70
N LYS A 197 -28.95 24.75 19.08
CA LYS A 197 -29.77 25.15 20.24
C LYS A 197 -31.27 25.02 19.93
N THR A 198 -31.68 25.27 18.69
CA THR A 198 -33.09 25.26 18.26
C THR A 198 -33.49 23.97 17.55
N ALA A 199 -32.54 23.28 16.92
CA ALA A 199 -32.81 22.08 16.13
C ALA A 199 -33.20 20.87 17.00
N THR A 200 -34.26 20.17 16.58
CA THR A 200 -34.74 18.92 17.20
C THR A 200 -34.77 17.77 16.18
N GLY A 201 -34.76 16.52 16.67
CA GLY A 201 -34.90 15.32 15.84
C GLY A 201 -33.77 15.08 14.83
N GLN A 202 -34.13 14.79 13.58
CA GLN A 202 -33.20 14.41 12.52
C GLN A 202 -32.28 15.56 12.08
N LYS A 203 -32.79 16.81 12.08
CA LYS A 203 -31.99 18.00 11.73
C LYS A 203 -30.81 18.17 12.71
N ARG A 204 -31.07 17.97 14.01
CA ARG A 204 -30.02 17.99 15.04
C ARG A 204 -28.94 16.94 14.80
N ILE A 205 -29.32 15.69 14.45
CA ILE A 205 -28.34 14.62 14.18
C ILE A 205 -27.46 14.97 12.98
N LYS A 206 -28.04 15.53 11.91
CA LYS A 206 -27.28 15.96 10.73
C LYS A 206 -26.33 17.11 11.07
N ALA A 207 -26.81 18.12 11.79
CA ALA A 207 -26.01 19.26 12.23
C ALA A 207 -24.85 18.85 13.14
N ILE A 208 -25.06 17.92 14.09
CA ILE A 208 -23.99 17.37 14.93
C ILE A 208 -22.90 16.72 14.07
N ARG A 209 -23.28 15.82 13.14
CA ARG A 209 -22.31 15.13 12.27
C ARG A 209 -21.54 16.09 11.38
N ARG A 210 -22.17 17.18 10.94
CA ARG A 210 -21.51 18.24 10.15
C ARG A 210 -20.54 19.03 11.02
N LEU A 211 -20.98 19.47 12.20
CA LEU A 211 -20.14 20.16 13.17
C LEU A 211 -18.90 19.35 13.55
N ASP A 212 -19.06 18.04 13.80
CA ASP A 212 -17.95 17.14 14.11
C ASP A 212 -16.87 17.13 13.01
N VAL A 213 -17.29 17.17 11.74
CA VAL A 213 -16.36 17.19 10.60
C VAL A 213 -15.66 18.54 10.49
N LEU A 214 -16.39 19.64 10.60
CA LEU A 214 -15.82 20.99 10.48
C LEU A 214 -14.88 21.30 11.65
N ASP A 215 -15.26 20.93 12.88
CA ASP A 215 -14.42 21.07 14.08
C ASP A 215 -13.14 20.23 13.97
N ALA A 216 -13.21 19.02 13.38
CA ALA A 216 -12.03 18.21 13.11
C ALA A 216 -11.10 18.87 12.07
N PHE A 217 -11.63 19.51 11.03
CA PHE A 217 -10.82 20.29 10.08
C PHE A 217 -10.15 21.48 10.77
N TYR A 218 -10.91 22.22 11.57
CA TYR A 218 -10.42 23.37 12.33
C TYR A 218 -9.27 22.99 13.27
N LYS A 219 -9.47 21.97 14.12
CA LYS A 219 -8.46 21.49 15.08
C LYS A 219 -7.21 20.92 14.41
N SER A 220 -7.36 20.30 13.24
CA SER A 220 -6.23 19.66 12.55
C SER A 220 -5.42 20.62 11.67
N GLY A 221 -5.92 21.84 11.42
CA GLY A 221 -5.31 22.81 10.50
C GLY A 221 -5.30 22.34 9.04
N ASN A 222 -6.00 21.26 8.72
CA ASN A 222 -6.11 20.76 7.36
C ASN A 222 -7.11 21.62 6.59
N LYS A 223 -6.82 21.88 5.32
CA LYS A 223 -7.74 22.63 4.47
C LYS A 223 -8.71 21.70 3.72
N PRO A 224 -10.02 22.01 3.65
CA PRO A 224 -11.01 21.15 2.99
C PRO A 224 -10.70 20.86 1.51
N GLU A 225 -10.09 21.80 0.79
CA GLU A 225 -9.74 21.63 -0.62
C GLU A 225 -8.68 20.55 -0.88
N TRP A 226 -7.96 20.09 0.14
CA TRP A 226 -7.01 18.98 0.02
C TRP A 226 -7.68 17.62 -0.22
N MET A 227 -9.02 17.53 -0.09
CA MET A 227 -9.78 16.35 -0.53
C MET A 227 -9.82 16.22 -2.07
N ILE A 228 -9.45 17.28 -2.80
CA ILE A 228 -9.29 17.29 -4.25
C ILE A 228 -7.79 17.19 -4.59
N LEU A 229 -7.43 16.19 -5.40
CA LEU A 229 -6.07 15.92 -5.83
C LEU A 229 -5.72 16.76 -7.06
N ASN A 230 -4.73 17.63 -6.92
CA ASN A 230 -4.05 18.27 -8.05
C ASN A 230 -2.79 17.48 -8.48
N ILE A 231 -2.25 16.69 -7.55
CA ILE A 231 -1.00 15.94 -7.70
C ILE A 231 -1.22 14.55 -7.16
N LEU A 232 -0.78 13.55 -7.91
CA LEU A 232 -0.91 12.15 -7.55
C LEU A 232 0.46 11.53 -7.25
N PRO A 233 0.73 11.05 -6.03
CA PRO A 233 1.97 10.34 -5.74
C PRO A 233 2.04 8.99 -6.45
N VAL A 234 3.24 8.63 -6.90
CA VAL A 234 3.57 7.33 -7.50
C VAL A 234 4.39 6.53 -6.51
N ILE A 235 3.91 5.33 -6.16
CA ILE A 235 4.62 4.46 -5.23
C ILE A 235 5.95 3.97 -5.83
N PRO A 236 6.96 3.67 -4.98
CA PRO A 236 8.25 3.16 -5.43
C PRO A 236 8.14 1.88 -6.28
N PRO A 237 8.97 1.70 -7.32
CA PRO A 237 8.88 0.59 -8.28
C PRO A 237 9.06 -0.78 -7.62
N ASP A 238 9.88 -0.91 -6.59
CA ASP A 238 10.10 -2.20 -5.90
C ASP A 238 8.86 -2.68 -5.12
N LEU A 239 7.91 -1.79 -4.84
CA LEU A 239 6.60 -2.16 -4.27
C LEU A 239 5.58 -2.61 -5.34
N ARG A 240 5.90 -2.41 -6.62
CA ARG A 240 5.11 -2.78 -7.80
C ARG A 240 6.00 -3.40 -8.89
N PRO A 241 6.72 -4.50 -8.57
CA PRO A 241 7.76 -5.03 -9.43
C PRO A 241 7.20 -5.54 -10.77
N MET A 242 8.07 -5.54 -11.77
CA MET A 242 7.90 -6.27 -13.02
C MET A 242 9.00 -7.33 -13.07
N LEU A 243 8.62 -8.59 -12.96
CA LEU A 243 9.55 -9.72 -12.90
C LEU A 243 9.57 -10.43 -14.26
N GLN A 244 10.75 -10.68 -14.78
CA GLN A 244 10.93 -11.55 -15.93
C GLN A 244 10.79 -13.00 -15.46
N LEU A 245 9.88 -13.73 -16.10
CA LEU A 245 9.70 -15.18 -15.93
C LEU A 245 10.45 -15.92 -17.03
N ASP A 246 10.62 -17.22 -16.83
CA ASP A 246 11.19 -18.11 -17.85
C ASP A 246 10.39 -18.04 -19.15
N GLY A 247 11.09 -18.10 -20.28
CA GLY A 247 10.49 -17.96 -21.61
C GLY A 247 10.16 -16.52 -22.03
N GLY A 248 10.79 -15.52 -21.42
CA GLY A 248 10.70 -14.12 -21.85
C GLY A 248 9.39 -13.41 -21.51
N ARG A 249 8.54 -14.03 -20.67
CA ARG A 249 7.29 -13.42 -20.19
C ARG A 249 7.57 -12.47 -19.04
N PHE A 250 6.69 -11.48 -18.84
CA PHE A 250 6.77 -10.56 -17.72
C PHE A 250 5.54 -10.69 -16.82
N ALA A 251 5.78 -10.90 -15.53
CA ALA A 251 4.77 -10.75 -14.50
C ALA A 251 4.82 -9.30 -13.99
N SER A 252 3.78 -8.52 -14.29
CA SER A 252 3.64 -7.14 -13.80
C SER A 252 2.60 -7.06 -12.68
N SER A 253 2.83 -6.16 -11.73
CA SER A 253 1.81 -5.76 -10.76
C SER A 253 0.63 -5.06 -11.44
N ASP A 254 -0.60 -5.39 -11.02
CA ASP A 254 -1.85 -4.74 -11.45
C ASP A 254 -1.80 -3.20 -11.31
N LEU A 255 -1.05 -2.68 -10.32
CA LEU A 255 -0.89 -1.24 -10.11
C LEU A 255 -0.21 -0.53 -11.28
N ASN A 256 0.75 -1.19 -11.95
CA ASN A 256 1.43 -0.57 -13.08
C ASN A 256 0.43 -0.29 -14.21
N ASP A 257 -0.53 -1.18 -14.45
CA ASP A 257 -1.56 -0.97 -15.48
C ASP A 257 -2.53 0.16 -15.11
N LEU A 258 -2.87 0.30 -13.82
CA LEU A 258 -3.70 1.40 -13.33
C LEU A 258 -2.95 2.75 -13.46
N TYR A 259 -1.68 2.81 -13.08
CA TYR A 259 -0.85 4.01 -13.28
C TYR A 259 -0.70 4.38 -14.76
N ARG A 260 -0.45 3.40 -15.64
CA ARG A 260 -0.38 3.60 -17.08
C ARG A 260 -1.66 4.22 -17.63
N ARG A 261 -2.82 3.75 -17.19
CA ARG A 261 -4.12 4.32 -17.59
C ARG A 261 -4.23 5.78 -17.15
N VAL A 262 -3.88 6.12 -15.92
CA VAL A 262 -3.91 7.51 -15.43
C VAL A 262 -2.99 8.41 -16.26
N ILE A 263 -1.73 8.00 -16.47
CA ILE A 263 -0.75 8.80 -17.24
C ILE A 263 -1.22 9.00 -18.68
N ASN A 264 -1.72 7.94 -19.34
CA ASN A 264 -2.24 8.02 -20.70
C ASN A 264 -3.40 9.02 -20.83
N ARG A 265 -4.34 8.99 -19.88
CA ARG A 265 -5.48 9.92 -19.85
C ARG A 265 -5.04 11.35 -19.55
N ASN A 266 -4.11 11.53 -18.62
CA ASN A 266 -3.57 12.84 -18.27
C ASN A 266 -2.82 13.48 -19.46
N ASN A 267 -2.00 12.71 -20.16
CA ASN A 267 -1.26 13.18 -21.34
C ASN A 267 -2.19 13.46 -22.52
N ARG A 268 -3.25 12.64 -22.70
CA ARG A 268 -4.27 12.89 -23.72
C ARG A 268 -5.03 14.18 -23.43
N LEU A 269 -5.41 14.42 -22.17
CA LEU A 269 -6.04 15.67 -21.74
C LEU A 269 -5.13 16.87 -22.00
N ALA A 270 -3.83 16.78 -21.71
CA ALA A 270 -2.86 17.84 -22.01
C ALA A 270 -2.89 18.23 -23.50
N ARG A 271 -2.79 17.24 -24.40
CA ARG A 271 -2.82 17.46 -25.85
C ARG A 271 -4.15 18.06 -26.32
N LEU A 272 -5.27 17.64 -25.75
CA LEU A 272 -6.59 18.18 -26.10
C LEU A 272 -6.74 19.65 -25.68
N LEU A 273 -6.16 20.05 -24.55
CA LEU A 273 -6.13 21.45 -24.11
C LEU A 273 -5.22 22.30 -25.00
N GLU A 274 -4.04 21.78 -25.38
CA GLU A 274 -3.12 22.46 -26.30
C GLU A 274 -3.74 22.71 -27.68
N LEU A 275 -4.55 21.77 -28.17
CA LEU A 275 -5.25 21.88 -29.45
C LEU A 275 -6.57 22.68 -29.37
N ASN A 276 -6.91 23.24 -28.20
CA ASN A 276 -8.19 23.92 -27.95
C ASN A 276 -9.40 23.08 -28.43
N ALA A 277 -9.40 21.78 -28.10
CA ALA A 277 -10.47 20.88 -28.51
C ALA A 277 -11.84 21.32 -27.95
N PRO A 278 -12.96 20.99 -28.63
CA PRO A 278 -14.30 21.32 -28.15
C PRO A 278 -14.58 20.86 -26.72
N GLY A 279 -15.34 21.66 -25.97
CA GLY A 279 -15.60 21.46 -24.54
C GLY A 279 -16.15 20.07 -24.19
N ILE A 280 -17.01 19.49 -25.04
CA ILE A 280 -17.59 18.14 -24.82
C ILE A 280 -16.49 17.06 -24.77
N ILE A 281 -15.49 17.15 -25.66
CA ILE A 281 -14.39 16.19 -25.72
C ILE A 281 -13.50 16.35 -24.48
N VAL A 282 -13.22 17.59 -24.08
CA VAL A 282 -12.43 17.90 -22.87
C VAL A 282 -13.14 17.40 -21.61
N GLN A 283 -14.45 17.63 -21.47
CA GLN A 283 -15.26 17.14 -20.35
C GLN A 283 -15.25 15.61 -20.27
N ASN A 284 -15.40 14.93 -21.40
CA ASN A 284 -15.32 13.48 -21.43
C ASN A 284 -13.94 12.98 -21.01
N GLU A 285 -12.84 13.58 -21.46
CA GLU A 285 -11.50 13.16 -21.06
C GLU A 285 -11.22 13.47 -19.57
N LYS A 286 -11.71 14.60 -19.03
CA LYS A 286 -11.68 14.89 -17.59
C LYS A 286 -12.45 13.83 -16.78
N ARG A 287 -13.62 13.40 -17.24
CA ARG A 287 -14.39 12.30 -16.63
C ARG A 287 -13.62 10.98 -16.67
N MET A 288 -13.00 10.64 -17.81
CA MET A 288 -12.19 9.42 -17.93
C MET A 288 -10.94 9.45 -17.05
N LEU A 289 -10.34 10.63 -16.84
CA LEU A 289 -9.23 10.81 -15.92
C LEU A 289 -9.66 10.58 -14.47
N GLN A 290 -10.81 11.14 -14.05
CA GLN A 290 -11.41 10.89 -12.74
C GLN A 290 -11.63 9.38 -12.51
N GLU A 291 -12.22 8.68 -13.48
CA GLU A 291 -12.43 7.23 -13.43
C GLU A 291 -11.13 6.42 -13.30
N ALA A 292 -10.08 6.83 -14.00
CA ALA A 292 -8.79 6.16 -13.94
C ALA A 292 -8.15 6.30 -12.54
N VAL A 293 -8.24 7.48 -11.93
CA VAL A 293 -7.72 7.72 -10.57
C VAL A 293 -8.58 7.01 -9.52
N ASP A 294 -9.91 7.00 -9.69
CA ASP A 294 -10.82 6.24 -8.85
C ASP A 294 -10.47 4.74 -8.84
N ALA A 295 -10.21 4.17 -10.01
CA ALA A 295 -9.81 2.78 -10.15
C ALA A 295 -8.44 2.49 -9.53
N LEU A 296 -7.48 3.42 -9.66
CA LEU A 296 -6.17 3.31 -9.01
C LEU A 296 -6.29 3.24 -7.48
N ILE A 297 -7.11 4.12 -6.89
CA ILE A 297 -7.28 4.21 -5.43
C ILE A 297 -8.16 3.06 -4.92
N ASP A 298 -9.36 2.89 -5.46
CA ASP A 298 -10.34 1.88 -5.01
C ASP A 298 -11.22 1.36 -6.18
N ASN A 299 -10.64 0.51 -7.03
CA ASN A 299 -11.33 -0.16 -8.13
C ASN A 299 -12.62 -0.88 -7.68
N GLY A 300 -13.75 -0.57 -8.31
CA GLY A 300 -15.05 -1.21 -8.01
C GLY A 300 -15.87 -0.53 -6.90
N ARG A 301 -15.35 0.53 -6.26
CA ARG A 301 -16.17 1.38 -5.39
C ARG A 301 -17.18 2.21 -6.18
N ARG A 302 -16.88 2.49 -7.45
CA ARG A 302 -17.80 3.06 -8.42
C ARG A 302 -18.04 2.03 -9.52
N GLY A 303 -19.30 1.62 -9.69
CA GLY A 303 -19.73 0.79 -10.80
C GLY A 303 -18.95 -0.52 -10.95
N ARG A 304 -18.82 -0.98 -12.21
CA ARG A 304 -18.12 -2.22 -12.54
C ARG A 304 -16.60 -2.04 -12.43
N PRO A 305 -15.88 -2.95 -11.74
CA PRO A 305 -14.43 -2.85 -11.62
C PRO A 305 -13.76 -3.02 -12.98
N ILE A 306 -12.67 -2.29 -13.18
CA ILE A 306 -11.79 -2.47 -14.35
C ILE A 306 -11.12 -3.84 -14.25
N THR A 307 -11.25 -4.62 -15.32
CA THR A 307 -10.66 -5.95 -15.46
C THR A 307 -9.37 -5.91 -16.27
N GLY A 308 -8.45 -6.80 -15.92
CA GLY A 308 -7.23 -7.08 -16.66
C GLY A 308 -7.38 -8.28 -17.61
N PRO A 309 -6.25 -8.78 -18.14
CA PRO A 309 -6.22 -10.04 -18.89
C PRO A 309 -6.85 -11.19 -18.09
N GLY A 310 -7.71 -11.98 -18.72
CA GLY A 310 -8.46 -13.06 -18.06
C GLY A 310 -9.69 -12.60 -17.26
N SER A 311 -10.23 -11.41 -17.53
CA SER A 311 -11.46 -10.87 -16.92
C SER A 311 -11.44 -10.73 -15.39
N ARG A 312 -10.27 -10.88 -14.76
CA ARG A 312 -10.08 -10.66 -13.32
C ARG A 312 -10.04 -9.16 -13.02
N PRO A 313 -10.72 -8.67 -11.96
CA PRO A 313 -10.60 -7.28 -11.53
C PRO A 313 -9.16 -6.97 -11.08
N LEU A 314 -8.64 -5.81 -11.50
CA LEU A 314 -7.33 -5.33 -11.10
C LEU A 314 -7.33 -4.93 -9.62
N LYS A 315 -6.27 -5.30 -8.89
CA LYS A 315 -6.07 -4.91 -7.49
C LYS A 315 -5.60 -3.45 -7.39
N SER A 316 -6.38 -2.62 -6.70
CA SER A 316 -6.09 -1.20 -6.41
C SER A 316 -5.26 -1.03 -5.13
N LEU A 317 -4.85 0.21 -4.84
CA LEU A 317 -4.13 0.54 -3.60
C LEU A 317 -4.92 0.15 -2.34
N SER A 318 -6.22 0.42 -2.33
CA SER A 318 -7.11 0.03 -1.23
C SER A 318 -7.14 -1.49 -1.02
N HIS A 319 -7.21 -2.26 -2.11
CA HIS A 319 -7.23 -3.72 -2.06
C HIS A 319 -5.94 -4.34 -1.55
N MET A 320 -4.80 -3.67 -1.71
CA MET A 320 -3.54 -4.14 -1.13
C MET A 320 -3.53 -4.01 0.39
N LEU A 321 -4.24 -3.04 0.95
CA LEU A 321 -4.30 -2.82 2.40
C LEU A 321 -5.39 -3.66 3.07
N LYS A 322 -6.60 -3.71 2.49
CA LYS A 322 -7.79 -4.34 3.08
C LYS A 322 -7.93 -5.83 2.78
N GLY A 323 -8.73 -6.53 3.59
CA GLY A 323 -9.12 -7.92 3.36
C GLY A 323 -8.17 -8.97 3.96
N LYS A 324 -8.52 -10.26 3.78
CA LYS A 324 -7.72 -11.40 4.31
C LYS A 324 -6.33 -11.48 3.69
N GLN A 325 -6.23 -11.23 2.39
CA GLN A 325 -4.96 -11.14 1.65
C GLN A 325 -4.32 -9.73 1.69
N GLY A 326 -4.87 -8.82 2.48
CA GLY A 326 -4.35 -7.46 2.62
C GLY A 326 -3.13 -7.41 3.54
N ARG A 327 -2.35 -6.33 3.44
CA ARG A 327 -1.10 -6.15 4.19
C ARG A 327 -1.26 -6.31 5.70
N PHE A 328 -2.32 -5.75 6.30
CA PHE A 328 -2.50 -5.79 7.76
C PHE A 328 -2.66 -7.23 8.29
N ARG A 329 -3.54 -8.03 7.67
CA ARG A 329 -3.83 -9.38 8.15
C ARG A 329 -2.77 -10.39 7.71
N GLN A 330 -2.36 -10.35 6.45
CA GLN A 330 -1.50 -11.38 5.89
C GLN A 330 -0.02 -11.17 6.18
N ASN A 331 0.47 -9.92 6.23
CA ASN A 331 1.91 -9.64 6.29
C ASN A 331 2.38 -9.00 7.61
N LEU A 332 1.52 -8.22 8.27
CA LEU A 332 1.88 -7.60 9.56
C LEU A 332 1.63 -8.57 10.72
N LEU A 333 0.43 -9.18 10.77
CA LEU A 333 0.08 -10.18 11.79
C LEU A 333 0.58 -11.58 11.42
N GLY A 334 0.47 -11.96 10.14
CA GLY A 334 1.08 -13.18 9.63
C GLY A 334 2.49 -12.91 9.11
N LYS A 335 3.50 -13.58 9.66
CA LYS A 335 4.85 -13.59 9.09
C LYS A 335 5.34 -15.02 8.99
N ARG A 336 5.94 -15.33 7.84
CA ARG A 336 6.78 -16.51 7.75
C ARG A 336 8.05 -16.21 8.53
N VAL A 337 8.44 -17.13 9.39
CA VAL A 337 9.60 -16.99 10.25
C VAL A 337 10.62 -18.05 9.86
N ASP A 338 11.89 -17.65 9.87
CA ASP A 338 13.00 -18.58 9.75
C ASP A 338 13.13 -19.41 11.04
N PHE A 339 14.02 -20.40 11.07
CA PHE A 339 14.20 -21.31 12.23
C PHE A 339 12.92 -22.04 12.63
N SER A 340 12.15 -22.44 11.61
CA SER A 340 10.94 -23.23 11.77
C SER A 340 10.96 -24.47 10.88
N GLY A 341 10.27 -25.52 11.32
CA GLY A 341 10.11 -26.78 10.59
C GLY A 341 8.70 -27.32 10.74
N ARG A 342 8.35 -28.33 9.95
CA ARG A 342 7.09 -29.07 10.08
C ARG A 342 7.32 -30.54 9.79
N SER A 343 6.75 -31.41 10.63
CA SER A 343 6.68 -32.84 10.34
C SER A 343 5.41 -33.47 10.92
N VAL A 344 5.12 -34.69 10.48
CA VAL A 344 4.09 -35.56 11.03
C VAL A 344 4.46 -35.92 12.47
N ILE A 345 3.46 -36.01 13.35
CA ILE A 345 3.65 -36.43 14.73
C ILE A 345 3.43 -37.94 14.88
N ALA A 346 4.21 -38.56 15.75
CA ALA A 346 4.11 -39.94 16.17
C ALA A 346 4.13 -40.03 17.69
N VAL A 347 3.65 -41.14 18.22
CA VAL A 347 3.60 -41.37 19.66
C VAL A 347 5.00 -41.58 20.23
N GLY A 348 5.33 -40.87 21.31
CA GLY A 348 6.58 -41.01 22.06
C GLY A 348 6.35 -41.38 23.52
N PRO A 349 5.93 -42.63 23.82
CA PRO A 349 5.49 -43.01 25.16
C PRO A 349 6.62 -43.07 26.20
N THR A 350 7.87 -43.14 25.75
CA THR A 350 9.07 -43.19 26.61
C THR A 350 9.63 -41.81 26.97
N LEU A 351 9.11 -40.75 26.34
CA LEU A 351 9.55 -39.38 26.63
C LEU A 351 9.01 -38.92 27.98
N LYS A 352 9.67 -37.94 28.60
CA LYS A 352 9.08 -37.22 29.74
C LYS A 352 8.07 -36.19 29.23
N MET A 353 7.14 -35.76 30.09
CA MET A 353 6.09 -34.81 29.72
C MET A 353 6.64 -33.48 29.14
N TYR A 354 7.81 -33.05 29.58
CA TYR A 354 8.46 -31.82 29.12
C TYR A 354 9.39 -32.02 27.91
N GLN A 355 9.51 -33.25 27.38
CA GLN A 355 10.40 -33.58 26.27
C GLN A 355 9.63 -33.83 24.97
N CYS A 356 10.25 -33.55 23.84
CA CYS A 356 9.76 -33.95 22.53
C CYS A 356 10.88 -34.61 21.71
N GLY A 357 10.54 -35.60 20.89
CA GLY A 357 11.51 -36.21 19.98
C GLY A 357 11.62 -35.39 18.70
N VAL A 358 12.83 -34.92 18.39
CA VAL A 358 13.13 -34.17 17.17
C VAL A 358 14.03 -35.01 16.25
N PRO A 359 13.63 -35.21 14.97
CA PRO A 359 14.46 -35.85 13.97
C PRO A 359 15.83 -35.19 13.83
N ARG A 360 16.89 -36.01 13.78
CA ARG A 360 18.27 -35.59 13.55
C ARG A 360 18.44 -34.63 12.37
N GLU A 361 17.87 -34.95 11.21
CA GLU A 361 17.93 -34.12 10.00
C GLU A 361 17.30 -32.73 10.21
N MET A 362 16.16 -32.69 10.90
CA MET A 362 15.44 -31.45 11.20
C MET A 362 16.23 -30.60 12.22
N ALA A 363 16.77 -31.24 13.25
CA ALA A 363 17.55 -30.57 14.28
C ALA A 363 18.81 -29.91 13.70
N ILE A 364 19.55 -30.58 12.81
CA ILE A 364 20.71 -29.97 12.14
C ILE A 364 20.34 -28.69 11.40
N GLU A 365 19.25 -28.68 10.63
CA GLU A 365 18.87 -27.49 9.85
C GLU A 365 18.36 -26.35 10.74
N LEU A 366 17.61 -26.66 11.80
CA LEU A 366 17.13 -25.65 12.76
C LEU A 366 18.27 -25.03 13.56
N PHE A 367 19.23 -25.83 14.04
CA PHE A 367 20.32 -25.38 14.90
C PHE A 367 21.62 -25.09 14.15
N LYS A 368 21.57 -25.05 12.81
CA LYS A 368 22.74 -24.92 11.93
C LYS A 368 23.71 -23.80 12.33
N PRO A 369 23.27 -22.56 12.63
CA PRO A 369 24.20 -21.50 13.02
C PRO A 369 24.86 -21.73 14.38
N PHE A 370 24.17 -22.35 15.33
CA PHE A 370 24.69 -22.68 16.65
C PHE A 370 25.77 -23.76 16.55
N VAL A 371 25.49 -24.83 15.81
CA VAL A 371 26.46 -25.91 15.52
C VAL A 371 27.70 -25.34 14.83
N MET A 372 27.52 -24.48 13.82
CA MET A 372 28.64 -23.84 13.12
C MET A 372 29.50 -22.97 14.04
N ARG A 373 28.91 -22.31 15.04
CA ARG A 373 29.64 -21.54 16.05
C ARG A 373 30.46 -22.45 16.96
N GLU A 374 29.88 -23.53 17.45
CA GLU A 374 30.57 -24.47 18.36
C GLU A 374 31.72 -25.22 17.66
N ILE A 375 31.57 -25.60 16.39
CA ILE A 375 32.64 -26.24 15.60
C ILE A 375 33.87 -25.32 15.49
N VAL A 376 33.64 -24.02 15.30
CA VAL A 376 34.73 -23.03 15.23
C VAL A 376 35.30 -22.76 16.62
N ALA A 377 34.45 -22.67 17.65
CA ALA A 377 34.89 -22.45 19.03
C ALA A 377 35.76 -23.58 19.59
N ARG A 378 35.53 -24.83 19.15
CA ARG A 378 36.33 -26.01 19.51
C ARG A 378 37.57 -26.22 18.64
N ASP A 379 37.91 -25.26 17.78
CA ASP A 379 39.05 -25.31 16.85
C ASP A 379 39.07 -26.52 15.89
N ILE A 380 37.92 -27.20 15.70
CA ILE A 380 37.80 -28.31 14.74
C ILE A 380 38.01 -27.77 13.32
N VAL A 381 37.52 -26.56 13.06
CA VAL A 381 37.68 -25.86 11.79
C VAL A 381 37.87 -24.37 12.02
N GLN A 382 38.85 -23.78 11.35
CA GLN A 382 39.21 -22.36 11.51
C GLN A 382 38.24 -21.38 10.81
N ASN A 383 37.45 -21.83 9.83
CA ASN A 383 36.61 -20.98 8.99
C ASN A 383 35.14 -21.39 9.00
N VAL A 384 34.23 -20.41 9.13
CA VAL A 384 32.76 -20.61 9.05
C VAL A 384 32.32 -21.31 7.77
N LYS A 385 32.96 -21.00 6.63
CA LYS A 385 32.67 -21.66 5.34
C LYS A 385 33.04 -23.15 5.35
N ALA A 386 34.12 -23.51 6.03
CA ALA A 386 34.55 -24.89 6.12
C ALA A 386 33.70 -25.66 7.14
N ALA A 387 33.28 -25.01 8.25
CA ALA A 387 32.27 -25.56 9.15
C ALA A 387 30.94 -25.85 8.43
N LYS A 388 30.48 -24.93 7.56
CA LYS A 388 29.27 -25.16 6.73
C LYS A 388 29.40 -26.40 5.84
N ARG A 389 30.55 -26.58 5.17
CA ARG A 389 30.80 -27.77 4.33
C ARG A 389 30.85 -29.06 5.15
N LEU A 390 31.37 -28.99 6.37
CA LEU A 390 31.44 -30.13 7.28
C LEU A 390 30.02 -30.56 7.69
N VAL A 391 29.16 -29.58 8.02
CA VAL A 391 27.72 -29.80 8.30
C VAL A 391 26.99 -30.38 7.10
N GLU A 392 27.22 -29.87 5.89
CA GLU A 392 26.59 -30.38 4.66
C GLU A 392 27.05 -31.81 4.29
N ARG A 393 28.23 -32.24 4.74
CA ARG A 393 28.74 -33.61 4.52
C ARG A 393 28.21 -34.64 5.53
N GLY A 394 27.67 -34.20 6.66
CA GLY A 394 27.18 -35.09 7.72
C GLY A 394 28.27 -35.89 8.43
N ASP A 395 29.41 -35.26 8.74
CA ASP A 395 30.47 -35.86 9.58
C ASP A 395 29.91 -36.27 10.95
N GLU A 396 30.32 -37.43 11.46
CA GLU A 396 29.78 -38.01 12.70
C GLU A 396 30.03 -37.12 13.93
N ARG A 397 31.15 -36.38 13.93
CA ARG A 397 31.52 -35.46 15.02
C ARG A 397 30.52 -34.32 15.25
N ILE A 398 29.62 -34.07 14.29
CA ILE A 398 28.58 -33.05 14.41
C ILE A 398 27.49 -33.50 15.38
N TRP A 399 27.20 -34.79 15.47
CA TRP A 399 26.08 -35.29 16.26
C TRP A 399 26.29 -35.05 17.75
N ASP A 400 27.51 -35.27 18.25
CA ASP A 400 27.87 -35.00 19.65
C ASP A 400 27.72 -33.50 19.96
N ILE A 401 28.22 -32.64 19.07
CA ILE A 401 28.10 -31.18 19.21
C ILE A 401 26.63 -30.75 19.16
N LEU A 402 25.83 -31.36 18.30
CA LEU A 402 24.41 -31.06 18.18
C LEU A 402 23.65 -31.44 19.46
N GLU A 403 23.95 -32.60 20.05
CA GLU A 403 23.33 -33.05 21.30
C GLU A 403 23.67 -32.09 22.46
N GLU A 404 24.91 -31.60 22.51
CA GLU A 404 25.31 -30.58 23.48
C GLU A 404 24.61 -29.22 23.26
N VAL A 405 24.45 -28.78 22.00
CA VAL A 405 23.78 -27.51 21.65
C VAL A 405 22.28 -27.53 21.98
N ILE A 406 21.65 -28.70 21.85
CA ILE A 406 20.21 -28.90 22.04
C ILE A 406 19.86 -29.03 23.52
N LYS A 407 20.82 -29.41 24.37
CA LYS A 407 20.62 -29.56 25.80
C LYS A 407 20.22 -28.23 26.45
N GLU A 408 19.16 -28.25 27.24
CA GLU A 408 18.56 -27.06 27.89
C GLU A 408 18.11 -25.95 26.92
N HIS A 409 17.97 -26.26 25.62
CA HIS A 409 17.50 -25.32 24.62
C HIS A 409 16.08 -25.68 24.15
N PRO A 410 15.02 -25.08 24.74
CA PRO A 410 13.65 -25.47 24.44
C PRO A 410 13.25 -25.13 22.99
N VAL A 411 12.29 -25.89 22.47
CA VAL A 411 11.65 -25.66 21.17
C VAL A 411 10.14 -25.49 21.36
N LEU A 412 9.52 -24.67 20.52
CA LEU A 412 8.07 -24.45 20.55
C LEU A 412 7.37 -25.32 19.52
N LEU A 413 6.45 -26.18 19.98
CA LEU A 413 5.58 -26.97 19.10
C LEU A 413 4.22 -26.31 18.99
N ASN A 414 3.71 -26.21 17.76
CA ASN A 414 2.40 -25.63 17.45
C ASN A 414 1.61 -26.52 16.48
N ARG A 415 0.33 -26.73 16.76
CA ARG A 415 -0.61 -27.38 15.85
C ARG A 415 -1.62 -26.37 15.29
N ALA A 416 -1.84 -26.42 13.97
CA ALA A 416 -2.88 -25.63 13.32
C ALA A 416 -4.19 -26.44 13.26
N PRO A 417 -5.36 -25.84 13.56
CA PRO A 417 -5.59 -24.47 14.01
C PRO A 417 -5.35 -24.26 15.51
N THR A 418 -4.68 -23.16 15.88
CA THR A 418 -4.46 -22.78 17.29
C THR A 418 -5.69 -22.09 17.86
N LEU A 419 -6.50 -22.81 18.65
CA LEU A 419 -7.76 -22.28 19.22
C LEU A 419 -7.57 -21.52 20.54
N HIS A 420 -6.58 -21.93 21.35
CA HIS A 420 -6.28 -21.35 22.66
C HIS A 420 -4.78 -21.41 22.93
N ARG A 421 -4.33 -20.76 24.01
CA ARG A 421 -2.92 -20.67 24.39
C ARG A 421 -2.20 -22.03 24.51
N LEU A 422 -2.90 -23.09 24.91
CA LEU A 422 -2.31 -24.42 25.09
C LEU A 422 -1.91 -25.12 23.78
N GLY A 423 -2.32 -24.58 22.62
CA GLY A 423 -1.90 -25.09 21.31
C GLY A 423 -0.47 -24.68 20.92
N ILE A 424 0.24 -23.97 21.80
CA ILE A 424 1.67 -23.70 21.70
C ILE A 424 2.29 -24.01 23.05
N GLN A 425 3.25 -24.94 23.09
CA GLN A 425 3.97 -25.33 24.30
C GLN A 425 5.45 -25.48 23.98
N ALA A 426 6.28 -25.31 25.00
CA ALA A 426 7.72 -25.48 24.93
C ALA A 426 8.10 -26.88 25.42
N PHE A 427 9.04 -27.51 24.72
CA PHE A 427 9.58 -28.82 25.09
C PHE A 427 11.09 -28.83 24.96
N GLU A 428 11.76 -29.67 25.76
CA GLU A 428 13.15 -30.00 25.56
C GLU A 428 13.30 -31.01 24.41
N PRO A 429 14.01 -30.66 23.33
CA PRO A 429 14.26 -31.55 22.21
C PRO A 429 15.18 -32.72 22.59
N VAL A 430 14.77 -33.93 22.24
CA VAL A 430 15.58 -35.16 22.32
C VAL A 430 15.81 -35.66 20.90
N LEU A 431 17.06 -35.90 20.52
CA LEU A 431 17.41 -36.40 19.20
C LEU A 431 16.85 -37.81 19.00
N ILE A 432 16.15 -38.02 17.89
CA ILE A 432 15.61 -39.33 17.51
C ILE A 432 15.95 -39.67 16.05
N ASP A 433 15.99 -40.97 15.79
CA ASP A 433 16.09 -41.50 14.44
C ASP A 433 14.71 -41.49 13.74
N GLY A 434 14.74 -41.28 12.43
CA GLY A 434 13.54 -41.16 11.59
C GLY A 434 13.21 -39.70 11.25
N LYS A 435 11.98 -39.48 10.75
CA LYS A 435 11.54 -38.17 10.21
C LYS A 435 10.32 -37.57 10.92
N ALA A 436 9.65 -38.34 11.78
CA ALA A 436 8.47 -37.89 12.50
C ALA A 436 8.86 -37.27 13.85
N LEU A 437 8.15 -36.22 14.26
CA LEU A 437 8.26 -35.67 15.61
C LEU A 437 7.62 -36.65 16.60
N ARG A 438 8.22 -36.86 17.76
CA ARG A 438 7.59 -37.67 18.82
C ARG A 438 7.02 -36.79 19.91
N LEU A 439 5.77 -37.02 20.25
CA LEU A 439 5.05 -36.25 21.26
C LEU A 439 4.62 -37.15 22.43
N HIS A 440 4.64 -36.59 23.64
CA HIS A 440 4.14 -37.28 24.82
C HIS A 440 2.60 -37.43 24.76
N PRO A 441 2.02 -38.61 25.02
CA PRO A 441 0.58 -38.82 24.90
C PRO A 441 -0.29 -37.86 25.73
N LEU A 442 0.15 -37.50 26.95
CA LEU A 442 -0.63 -36.62 27.84
C LEU A 442 -0.78 -35.17 27.34
N VAL A 443 0.07 -34.70 26.41
CA VAL A 443 -0.07 -33.34 25.87
C VAL A 443 -0.99 -33.30 24.64
N CYS A 444 -1.35 -34.46 24.07
CA CYS A 444 -2.20 -34.55 22.88
C CYS A 444 -3.57 -33.89 23.07
N GLU A 445 -4.19 -34.04 24.26
CA GLU A 445 -5.48 -33.41 24.56
C GLU A 445 -5.39 -31.88 24.48
N ALA A 446 -4.31 -31.29 25.01
CA ALA A 446 -4.07 -29.86 24.94
C ALA A 446 -3.84 -29.37 23.50
N TYR A 447 -3.28 -30.19 22.63
CA TYR A 447 -3.14 -29.86 21.20
C TYR A 447 -4.38 -30.22 20.37
N ASN A 448 -5.34 -30.93 20.98
CA ASN A 448 -6.43 -31.62 20.29
C ASN A 448 -5.92 -32.44 19.10
N ALA A 449 -4.82 -33.18 19.32
CA ALA A 449 -4.08 -33.90 18.28
C ALA A 449 -4.20 -35.41 18.47
N ASP A 450 -4.23 -36.13 17.35
CA ASP A 450 -4.14 -37.59 17.28
C ASP A 450 -2.97 -38.00 16.36
N PHE A 451 -2.80 -39.30 16.14
CA PHE A 451 -1.64 -39.84 15.41
C PHE A 451 -2.04 -40.46 14.06
N ASP A 452 -3.07 -39.94 13.41
CA ASP A 452 -3.61 -40.44 12.13
C ASP A 452 -2.98 -39.78 10.89
N GLY A 453 -2.06 -38.83 11.09
CA GLY A 453 -1.44 -38.03 10.02
C GLY A 453 -1.26 -36.55 10.36
N ASP A 454 -1.69 -36.13 11.55
CA ASP A 454 -1.49 -34.79 12.08
C ASP A 454 -0.04 -34.29 11.96
N GLN A 455 0.10 -32.99 11.72
CA GLN A 455 1.39 -32.33 11.56
C GLN A 455 1.54 -31.19 12.57
N MET A 456 2.73 -31.05 13.13
CA MET A 456 3.10 -29.94 13.99
C MET A 456 4.24 -29.12 13.42
N ALA A 457 4.17 -27.81 13.64
CA ALA A 457 5.25 -26.89 13.36
C ALA A 457 6.14 -26.72 14.59
N ILE A 458 7.45 -26.78 14.39
CA ILE A 458 8.47 -26.53 15.41
C ILE A 458 9.12 -25.17 15.15
N HIS A 459 9.41 -24.42 16.22
CA HIS A 459 10.12 -23.14 16.16
C HIS A 459 11.20 -23.09 17.23
N VAL A 460 12.33 -22.47 16.91
CA VAL A 460 13.46 -22.31 17.83
C VAL A 460 13.50 -20.87 18.35
N PRO A 461 13.40 -20.63 19.68
CA PRO A 461 13.72 -19.33 20.29
C PRO A 461 15.21 -19.00 20.07
N LEU A 462 15.54 -17.79 19.61
CA LEU A 462 16.92 -17.39 19.27
C LEU A 462 17.55 -16.43 20.27
#